data_AF-A0A3N6E0D8-F1
#
_entry.id   AF-A0A3N6E0D8-F1
#
_cell.length_a   1.000
_cell.length_b   1.000
_cell.length_c   1.000
_cell.angle_alpha   90.00
_cell.angle_beta   90.00
_cell.angle_gamma   90.00
#
_symmetry.space_group_name_H-M   'P 1'
#
loop_
_entity.id
_entity.type
_entity.pdbx_description
1 polymer ?
#
loop_
_entity_poly.entity_id
_entity_poly.type
_entity_poly.pdbx_seq_one_letter_code
_entity_poly.pdbx_strand_id
1 'polypeptide(L)'
;MASVELGYLGDTFGRPSGEPLPWVEEGAEPNADMWATADESREQMVGLYHRAWAHADATIDALPLDTVGRVPWWPEHRAEVTLHHAVVRVIADTHRHTGHADILRELIDGAVGMNKGNDSIPPGDTAWWEDHRDRVERAAREAGGGAPA
;
A
#
# COMPACT_ATOMS: atom_id res chain seq x y z
N MET A 1 -1.63 5.26 -2.41
CA MET A 1 -0.26 4.96 -2.91
C MET A 1 0.25 5.93 -3.96
N ALA A 2 -0.59 6.45 -4.89
CA ALA A 2 -0.13 7.35 -5.95
C ALA A 2 0.72 8.54 -5.45
N SER A 3 0.26 9.28 -4.45
CA SER A 3 1.02 10.43 -3.90
C SER A 3 2.35 10.03 -3.26
N VAL A 4 2.42 8.85 -2.64
CA VAL A 4 3.67 8.33 -2.07
C VAL A 4 4.70 8.09 -3.18
N GLU A 5 4.29 7.49 -4.29
CA GLU A 5 5.19 7.26 -5.43
C GLU A 5 5.62 8.56 -6.09
N LEU A 6 4.67 9.47 -6.38
CA LEU A 6 4.96 10.76 -7.00
C LEU A 6 5.89 11.62 -6.14
N GLY A 7 5.70 11.62 -4.82
CA GLY A 7 6.57 12.38 -3.92
C GLY A 7 7.96 11.77 -3.78
N TYR A 8 8.05 10.48 -3.40
CA TYR A 8 9.36 9.87 -3.11
C TYR A 8 10.18 9.58 -4.37
N LEU A 9 9.55 9.26 -5.50
CA LEU A 9 10.22 8.91 -6.76
C LEU A 9 10.06 9.99 -7.84
N GLY A 10 9.49 11.14 -7.51
CA GLY A 10 9.42 12.32 -8.39
C GLY A 10 10.00 13.55 -7.71
N ASP A 11 9.21 14.18 -6.84
CA ASP A 11 9.55 15.47 -6.21
C ASP A 11 10.88 15.44 -5.47
N THR A 12 11.17 14.33 -4.77
CA THR A 12 12.42 14.12 -4.04
C THR A 12 13.66 14.26 -4.93
N PHE A 13 13.54 13.96 -6.23
CA PHE A 13 14.64 14.03 -7.20
C PHE A 13 14.49 15.21 -8.18
N GLY A 14 13.67 16.21 -7.83
CA GLY A 14 13.44 17.38 -8.67
C GLY A 14 12.68 17.06 -9.97
N ARG A 15 11.86 16.01 -9.96
CA ARG A 15 11.08 15.52 -11.11
C ARG A 15 9.59 15.53 -10.76
N PRO A 16 8.95 16.69 -10.63
CA PRO A 16 7.51 16.75 -10.34
C PRO A 16 6.71 16.18 -11.51
N SER A 17 5.64 15.43 -11.22
CA SER A 17 4.79 14.81 -12.25
C SER A 17 3.81 15.78 -12.89
N GLY A 18 3.45 16.86 -12.18
CA GLY A 18 2.36 17.75 -12.59
C GLY A 18 0.96 17.15 -12.47
N GLU A 19 0.83 15.96 -11.88
CA GLU A 19 -0.48 15.38 -11.55
C GLU A 19 -1.17 16.23 -10.46
N PRO A 20 -2.47 16.54 -10.61
CA PRO A 20 -3.21 17.22 -9.56
C PRO A 20 -3.40 16.29 -8.37
N LEU A 21 -2.97 16.73 -7.18
CA LEU A 21 -3.10 16.00 -5.92
C LEU A 21 -3.75 16.91 -4.86
N PRO A 22 -5.05 17.23 -4.99
CA PRO A 22 -5.71 18.24 -4.15
C PRO A 22 -5.64 17.93 -2.64
N TRP A 23 -5.50 16.66 -2.27
CA TRP A 23 -5.37 16.22 -0.87
C TRP A 23 -3.98 16.43 -0.26
N VAL A 24 -2.96 16.82 -1.03
CA VAL A 24 -1.64 17.23 -0.49
C VAL A 24 -1.34 18.72 -0.68
N GLU A 25 -2.30 19.48 -1.20
CA GLU A 25 -2.18 20.93 -1.36
C GLU A 25 -2.19 21.66 -0.01
N GLU A 26 -1.65 22.88 0.00
CA GLU A 26 -1.68 23.73 1.19
C GLU A 26 -3.13 24.00 1.62
N GLY A 27 -3.46 23.69 2.86
CA GLY A 27 -4.81 23.85 3.40
C GLY A 27 -5.75 22.66 3.18
N ALA A 28 -5.28 21.57 2.55
CA ALA A 28 -6.02 20.32 2.51
C ALA A 28 -6.36 19.82 3.93
N GLU A 29 -7.54 19.20 4.08
CA GLU A 29 -7.94 18.61 5.35
C GLU A 29 -6.96 17.49 5.75
N PRO A 30 -6.60 17.37 7.05
CA PRO A 30 -5.86 16.21 7.52
C PRO A 30 -6.55 14.90 7.09
N ASN A 31 -5.79 14.01 6.44
CA ASN A 31 -6.29 12.73 5.91
C ASN A 31 -7.30 12.84 4.75
N ALA A 32 -7.28 13.95 3.99
CA ALA A 32 -8.10 14.08 2.78
C ALA A 32 -7.88 12.97 1.74
N ASP A 33 -6.73 12.29 1.79
CA ASP A 33 -6.36 11.18 0.90
C ASP A 33 -6.84 9.80 1.37
N MET A 34 -7.44 9.71 2.57
CA MET A 34 -7.80 8.44 3.20
C MET A 34 -9.19 7.93 2.81
N TRP A 35 -9.91 8.64 1.94
CA TRP A 35 -11.23 8.26 1.46
C TRP A 35 -11.45 8.80 0.03
N ALA A 36 -12.29 8.11 -0.74
CA ALA A 36 -12.73 8.60 -2.05
C ALA A 36 -14.04 9.37 -1.91
N THR A 37 -14.12 10.53 -2.54
CA THR A 37 -15.33 11.36 -2.59
C THR A 37 -16.40 10.76 -3.51
N ALA A 38 -17.63 11.28 -3.42
CA ALA A 38 -18.74 10.84 -4.29
C ALA A 38 -18.49 11.12 -5.78
N ASP A 39 -17.63 12.11 -6.08
CA ASP A 39 -17.28 12.51 -7.44
C ASP A 39 -16.07 11.74 -7.99
N GLU A 40 -15.43 10.92 -7.16
CA GLU A 40 -14.26 10.13 -7.53
C GLU A 40 -14.63 8.69 -7.84
N SER A 41 -14.36 8.29 -9.08
CA SER A 41 -14.53 6.92 -9.56
C SER A 41 -13.30 6.06 -9.28
N ARG A 42 -13.53 4.75 -9.20
CA ARG A 42 -12.47 3.74 -9.15
C ARG A 42 -11.53 3.87 -10.35
N GLU A 43 -12.06 4.10 -11.54
CA GLU A 43 -11.29 4.21 -12.78
C GLU A 43 -10.33 5.41 -12.73
N GLN A 44 -10.76 6.54 -12.15
CA GLN A 44 -9.89 7.69 -11.92
C GLN A 44 -8.76 7.36 -10.93
N MET A 45 -9.08 6.69 -9.81
CA MET A 45 -8.11 6.32 -8.79
C MET A 45 -7.05 5.34 -9.30
N VAL A 46 -7.49 4.28 -9.98
CA VAL A 46 -6.59 3.29 -10.61
C VAL A 46 -5.78 3.95 -11.73
N GLY A 47 -6.42 4.80 -12.54
CA GLY A 47 -5.76 5.55 -13.60
C GLY A 47 -4.66 6.49 -13.08
N LEU A 48 -4.91 7.21 -11.99
CA LEU A 48 -3.91 8.03 -11.32
C LEU A 48 -2.74 7.18 -10.82
N TYR A 49 -3.02 6.02 -10.22
CA TYR A 49 -1.96 5.14 -9.74
C TYR A 49 -1.07 4.61 -10.87
N HIS A 50 -1.64 4.24 -12.02
CA HIS A 50 -0.85 3.85 -13.18
C HIS A 50 0.00 4.98 -13.76
N ARG A 51 -0.48 6.24 -13.72
CA ARG A 51 0.35 7.38 -14.12
C ARG A 51 1.48 7.64 -13.14
N ALA A 52 1.24 7.44 -11.84
CA ALA A 52 2.28 7.50 -10.82
C ALA A 52 3.37 6.44 -11.06
N TRP A 53 3.01 5.21 -11.42
CA TRP A 53 3.97 4.16 -11.81
C TRP A 53 4.83 4.57 -12.99
N ALA A 54 4.21 5.00 -14.09
CA ALA A 54 4.95 5.42 -15.27
C ALA A 54 5.93 6.57 -14.97
N HIS A 55 5.55 7.49 -14.08
CA HIS A 55 6.41 8.58 -13.63
C HIS A 55 7.57 8.08 -12.75
N ALA A 56 7.28 7.21 -11.78
CA ALA A 56 8.28 6.60 -10.92
C ALA A 56 9.31 5.79 -11.72
N ASP A 57 8.85 4.95 -12.65
CA ASP A 57 9.69 4.18 -13.58
C ASP A 57 10.61 5.10 -14.38
N ALA A 58 10.07 6.20 -14.94
CA ALA A 58 10.85 7.18 -15.68
C ALA A 58 11.91 7.90 -14.84
N THR A 59 11.75 7.99 -13.51
CA THR A 59 12.81 8.48 -12.61
C THR A 59 13.85 7.41 -12.32
N ILE A 60 13.40 6.18 -12.04
CA ILE A 60 14.28 5.04 -11.75
C ILE A 60 15.20 4.75 -12.95
N ASP A 61 14.66 4.79 -14.16
CA ASP A 61 15.43 4.55 -15.39
C ASP A 61 16.45 5.68 -15.71
N ALA A 62 16.14 6.91 -15.29
CA ALA A 62 16.93 8.08 -15.64
C ALA A 62 18.11 8.36 -14.71
N LEU A 63 18.09 7.81 -13.48
CA LEU A 63 19.01 8.21 -12.42
C LEU A 63 19.78 7.01 -11.84
N PRO A 64 21.09 7.15 -11.56
CA PRO A 64 21.83 6.18 -10.75
C PRO A 64 21.21 6.00 -9.36
N LEU A 65 21.25 4.78 -8.83
CA LEU A 65 20.68 4.44 -7.53
C LEU A 65 21.31 5.19 -6.33
N ASP A 66 22.53 5.69 -6.47
CA ASP A 66 23.24 6.50 -5.47
C ASP A 66 22.96 8.00 -5.60
N THR A 67 22.14 8.43 -6.58
CA THR A 67 21.69 9.83 -6.70
C THR A 67 21.01 10.26 -5.41
N VAL A 68 21.49 11.37 -4.83
CA VAL A 68 20.91 11.96 -3.62
C VAL A 68 19.79 12.91 -4.01
N GLY A 69 18.60 12.65 -3.47
CA GLY A 69 17.44 13.51 -3.52
C GLY A 69 17.11 14.09 -2.15
N ARG A 70 16.18 15.03 -2.13
CA ARG A 70 15.74 15.76 -0.94
C ARG A 70 14.23 15.66 -0.76
N VAL A 71 13.79 14.98 0.30
CA VAL A 71 12.39 14.77 0.64
C VAL A 71 11.78 16.08 1.19
N PRO A 72 10.82 16.71 0.51
CA PRO A 72 10.40 18.08 0.83
C PRO A 72 9.60 18.20 2.14
N TRP A 73 8.95 17.13 2.59
CA TRP A 73 8.16 17.12 3.85
C TRP A 73 8.93 16.60 5.07
N TRP A 74 10.23 16.31 4.94
CA TRP A 74 11.07 15.87 6.07
C TRP A 74 11.82 17.05 6.70
N PRO A 75 12.18 16.95 8.01
CA PRO A 75 13.06 17.93 8.63
C PRO A 75 14.41 18.03 7.89
N GLU A 76 14.87 19.26 7.68
CA GLU A 76 16.09 19.62 6.92
C GLU A 76 17.28 18.68 7.16
N HIS A 77 17.62 18.45 8.44
CA HIS A 77 18.76 17.64 8.88
C HIS A 77 18.66 16.14 8.55
N ARG A 78 17.52 15.67 8.02
CA ARG A 78 17.26 14.28 7.64
C ARG A 78 16.67 14.14 6.23
N ALA A 79 16.48 15.24 5.50
CA ALA A 79 15.73 15.24 4.26
C ALA A 79 16.45 14.55 3.08
N GLU A 80 17.76 14.29 3.18
CA GLU A 80 18.54 13.68 2.10
C GLU A 80 18.45 12.15 2.12
N VAL A 81 18.09 11.57 0.97
CA VAL A 81 18.05 10.11 0.76
C VAL A 81 18.59 9.77 -0.62
N THR A 82 19.17 8.58 -0.77
CA THR A 82 19.51 8.07 -2.11
C THR A 82 18.27 7.53 -2.82
N LEU A 83 18.30 7.46 -4.16
CA LEU A 83 17.26 6.79 -4.94
C LEU A 83 17.03 5.35 -4.49
N HIS A 84 18.10 4.62 -4.20
CA HIS A 84 18.00 3.28 -3.63
C HIS A 84 17.18 3.24 -2.34
N HIS A 85 17.43 4.16 -1.40
CA HIS A 85 16.64 4.26 -0.17
C HIS A 85 15.17 4.55 -0.51
N ALA A 86 14.91 5.55 -1.36
CA ALA A 86 13.55 5.93 -1.74
C ALA A 86 12.77 4.74 -2.34
N VAL A 87 13.38 3.98 -3.25
CA VAL A 87 12.80 2.78 -3.85
C VAL A 87 12.47 1.72 -2.79
N VAL A 88 13.43 1.37 -1.92
CA VAL A 88 13.19 0.39 -0.84
C VAL A 88 12.06 0.83 0.09
N ARG A 89 12.01 2.13 0.41
CA ARG A 89 10.93 2.72 1.22
C ARG A 89 9.57 2.56 0.54
N VAL A 90 9.45 2.92 -0.74
CA VAL A 90 8.18 2.81 -1.48
C VAL A 90 7.75 1.34 -1.63
N ILE A 91 8.69 0.41 -1.83
CA ILE A 91 8.40 -1.04 -1.85
C ILE A 91 7.81 -1.49 -0.51
N ALA A 92 8.42 -1.10 0.61
CA ALA A 92 7.96 -1.47 1.94
C ALA A 92 6.59 -0.87 2.27
N ASP A 93 6.36 0.38 1.89
CA ASP A 93 5.07 1.06 2.08
C ASP A 93 3.97 0.39 1.26
N THR A 94 4.25 0.12 -0.02
CA THR A 94 3.34 -0.58 -0.92
C THR A 94 2.97 -1.96 -0.38
N HIS A 95 3.95 -2.77 0.04
CA HIS A 95 3.70 -4.09 0.61
C HIS A 95 2.78 -4.04 1.84
N ARG A 96 2.97 -3.06 2.73
CA ARG A 96 2.12 -2.89 3.90
C ARG A 96 0.68 -2.56 3.50
N HIS A 97 0.49 -1.64 2.57
CA HIS A 97 -0.85 -1.26 2.13
C HIS A 97 -1.55 -2.35 1.31
N THR A 98 -0.83 -3.10 0.48
CA THR A 98 -1.39 -4.24 -0.24
C THR A 98 -1.81 -5.36 0.71
N GLY A 99 -1.06 -5.58 1.80
CA GLY A 99 -1.47 -6.52 2.85
C GLY A 99 -2.79 -6.13 3.53
N HIS A 100 -2.99 -4.84 3.82
CA HIS A 100 -4.27 -4.37 4.35
C HIS A 100 -5.42 -4.55 3.36
N ALA A 101 -5.18 -4.24 2.07
CA ALA A 101 -6.17 -4.42 1.03
C ALA A 101 -6.52 -5.90 0.81
N ASP A 102 -5.55 -6.81 0.95
CA ASP A 102 -5.78 -8.24 0.80
C ASP A 102 -6.69 -8.78 1.91
N ILE A 103 -6.48 -8.38 3.17
CA ILE A 103 -7.40 -8.73 4.28
C ILE A 103 -8.84 -8.29 3.96
N LEU A 104 -9.03 -7.07 3.44
CA LEU A 104 -10.36 -6.59 3.06
C LEU A 104 -10.95 -7.41 1.90
N ARG A 105 -10.14 -7.77 0.90
CA ARG A 105 -10.55 -8.63 -0.21
C ARG A 105 -11.01 -10.00 0.31
N GLU A 106 -10.21 -10.66 1.15
CA GLU A 106 -10.54 -11.96 1.74
C GLU A 106 -11.86 -11.93 2.52
N LEU A 107 -12.15 -10.83 3.23
CA LEU A 107 -13.42 -10.64 3.94
C LEU A 107 -14.62 -10.45 3.00
N ILE A 108 -14.40 -9.92 1.79
CA ILE A 108 -15.46 -9.66 0.80
C ILE A 108 -15.79 -10.91 0.00
N ASP A 109 -14.77 -11.63 -0.50
CA ASP A 109 -14.96 -12.76 -1.43
C ASP A 109 -14.74 -14.14 -0.79
N GLY A 110 -14.21 -14.20 0.43
CA GLY A 110 -13.91 -15.45 1.15
C GLY A 110 -12.75 -16.26 0.58
N ALA A 111 -12.10 -15.79 -0.49
CA ALA A 111 -10.98 -16.47 -1.12
C ALA A 111 -9.66 -16.10 -0.43
N VAL A 112 -8.83 -17.09 -0.12
CA VAL A 112 -7.52 -16.91 0.53
C VAL A 112 -6.38 -17.30 -0.40
N GLY A 113 -5.18 -16.77 -0.12
CA GLY A 113 -3.95 -17.23 -0.76
C GLY A 113 -3.19 -16.16 -1.55
N MET A 114 -1.96 -16.50 -1.97
CA MET A 114 -1.00 -15.52 -2.49
C MET A 114 -1.35 -15.00 -3.89
N ASN A 115 -1.68 -15.88 -4.85
CA ASN A 115 -2.15 -15.50 -6.19
C ASN A 115 -2.83 -16.68 -6.92
N LYS A 116 -3.46 -16.40 -8.07
CA LYS A 116 -4.24 -17.38 -8.87
C LYS A 116 -3.51 -18.68 -9.25
N GLY A 117 -2.17 -18.70 -9.24
CA GLY A 117 -1.36 -19.89 -9.57
C GLY A 117 -0.62 -20.50 -8.39
N ASN A 118 -0.69 -19.86 -7.22
CA ASN A 118 -0.02 -20.29 -6.01
C ASN A 118 -0.80 -19.76 -4.82
N ASP A 119 -1.63 -20.62 -4.24
CA ASP A 119 -2.42 -20.22 -3.09
C ASP A 119 -1.50 -20.05 -1.86
N SER A 120 -0.32 -20.67 -1.84
CA SER A 120 0.62 -20.64 -0.70
C SER A 120 -0.02 -21.06 0.63
N ILE A 121 -1.06 -21.90 0.56
CA ILE A 121 -1.77 -22.47 1.71
C ILE A 121 -1.74 -24.00 1.64
N PRO A 122 -1.87 -24.70 2.78
CA PRO A 122 -2.09 -26.14 2.80
C PRO A 122 -3.27 -26.57 1.91
N PRO A 123 -3.17 -27.73 1.23
CA PRO A 123 -4.29 -28.25 0.46
C PRO A 123 -5.45 -28.63 1.40
N GLY A 124 -6.68 -28.33 0.97
CA GLY A 124 -7.90 -28.65 1.71
C GLY A 124 -9.12 -28.10 0.97
N ASP A 125 -10.26 -28.78 1.10
CA ASP A 125 -11.53 -28.23 0.63
C ASP A 125 -12.09 -27.23 1.66
N THR A 126 -13.21 -26.60 1.32
CA THR A 126 -13.86 -25.61 2.20
C THR A 126 -14.20 -26.19 3.56
N ALA A 127 -14.72 -27.42 3.62
CA ALA A 127 -15.10 -28.08 4.88
C ALA A 127 -13.89 -28.29 5.80
N TRP A 128 -12.76 -28.70 5.23
CA TRP A 128 -11.52 -28.85 5.99
C TRP A 128 -11.05 -27.53 6.62
N TRP A 129 -11.14 -26.42 5.89
CA TRP A 129 -10.77 -25.10 6.38
C TRP A 129 -11.72 -24.58 7.48
N GLU A 130 -13.02 -24.84 7.35
CA GLU A 130 -14.01 -24.51 8.38
C GLU A 130 -13.76 -25.30 9.67
N ASP A 131 -13.55 -26.61 9.58
CA ASP A 131 -13.21 -27.46 10.72
C ASP A 131 -11.90 -27.02 11.40
N HIS A 132 -10.90 -26.63 10.59
CA HIS A 132 -9.64 -26.10 11.11
C HIS A 132 -9.87 -24.82 11.91
N ARG A 133 -10.59 -23.84 11.33
CA ARG A 133 -10.91 -22.57 11.97
C ARG A 133 -11.65 -22.80 13.28
N ASP A 134 -12.68 -23.66 13.28
CA ASP A 134 -13.49 -23.93 14.48
C ASP A 134 -12.67 -24.59 15.60
N ARG A 135 -11.72 -25.46 15.24
CA ARG A 135 -10.78 -26.04 16.20
C ARG A 135 -9.85 -24.97 16.81
N VAL A 136 -9.31 -24.06 15.99
CA VAL A 136 -8.43 -22.97 16.47
C VAL A 136 -9.20 -21.99 17.35
N GLU A 137 -10.41 -21.60 16.94
CA GLU A 137 -11.30 -20.72 17.70
C GLU A 137 -11.64 -21.31 19.07
N ARG A 138 -12.00 -22.60 19.13
CA ARG A 138 -12.24 -23.30 20.39
C ARG A 138 -11.01 -23.28 21.30
N ALA A 139 -9.82 -23.57 20.77
CA ALA A 139 -8.58 -23.52 21.55
C ALA A 139 -8.29 -22.11 22.10
N ALA A 140 -8.55 -21.06 21.32
CA ALA A 140 -8.39 -19.68 21.76
C ALA A 140 -9.37 -19.32 22.90
N ARG A 141 -10.64 -19.75 22.80
CA ARG A 141 -11.65 -19.52 23.84
C ARG A 141 -11.34 -20.25 25.15
N GLU A 142 -10.87 -21.48 25.06
CA GLU A 142 -10.44 -22.27 26.22
C GLU A 142 -9.26 -21.60 26.94
N ALA A 143 -8.26 -21.13 26.18
CA ALA A 143 -7.13 -20.38 26.74
C ALA A 143 -7.56 -19.04 27.38
N GLY A 144 -8.59 -18.40 26.83
CA GLY A 144 -9.20 -17.18 27.37
C GLY A 144 -10.06 -17.37 28.62
N GLY A 145 -10.20 -18.60 29.14
CA GLY A 145 -10.92 -18.89 30.38
C GLY A 145 -12.44 -19.01 30.26
N GLY A 146 -12.98 -19.14 29.05
CA GLY A 146 -14.37 -19.57 28.79
C GLY A 146 -15.45 -18.84 29.60
N ALA A 147 -15.71 -17.57 29.32
CA ALA A 147 -17.00 -16.97 29.64
C ALA A 147 -17.81 -16.81 28.33
N PRO A 148 -19.04 -17.35 28.24
CA PRO A 148 -19.91 -17.01 27.11
C PRO A 148 -20.34 -15.54 27.22
N ALA A 149 -20.56 -14.92 26.05
CA ALA A 149 -21.24 -13.63 25.92
C ALA A 149 -22.73 -13.76 26.29
#